data_AF-A0A382A9H8-F1
#
_entry.id   AF-A0A382A9H8-F1
#
_cell.length_a   1.000
_cell.length_b   1.000
_cell.length_c   1.000
_cell.angle_alpha   90.00
_cell.angle_beta   90.00
_cell.angle_gamma   90.00
#
_symmetry.space_group_name_H-M   'P 1'
#
loop_
_entity.id
_entity.type
_entity.pdbx_description
1 polymer ?
#
loop_
_entity_poly.entity_id
_entity_poly.type
_entity_poly.pdbx_seq_one_letter_code
_entity_poly.pdbx_strand_id
1 'polypeptide(L)'
;MKKIHFMNKDERNAKVAFQPLKINKNFKMGLPKEEIFFKRFVAATEKGLHEHLSKELGEDYGQALVDGDPEIDFNSIGKKINGTDLVYLDSKGEVLYAPPIIKESIIGPDGAEKERRKSENIPSNVDDELPVRWSDQKIPIQDVLKSFAFMRTIQIMHIDGLTYDFLYQMAKELSEEKCMAMIGAGKQGKNPLIFQANGSPYRGFLEGRVKDKKYKLLLHLSNMELKKIG
;
A
#
# COMPACT_ATOMS: atom_id res chain seq x y z
N MET A 1 -9.97 17.51 7.94
CA MET A 1 -9.27 17.11 6.69
C MET A 1 -7.78 17.14 6.96
N LYS A 2 -7.00 16.19 6.42
CA LYS A 2 -5.53 16.22 6.57
C LYS A 2 -4.95 17.36 5.73
N LYS A 3 -3.86 17.96 6.21
CA LYS A 3 -3.16 19.06 5.54
C LYS A 3 -1.79 18.60 5.07
N ILE A 4 -1.30 19.19 4.00
CA ILE A 4 0.03 18.99 3.45
C ILE A 4 0.62 20.36 3.13
N HIS A 5 1.90 20.57 3.44
CA HIS A 5 2.61 21.78 3.08
C HIS A 5 3.23 21.61 1.70
N PHE A 6 2.79 22.41 0.73
CA PHE A 6 3.15 22.25 -0.68
C PHE A 6 3.92 23.48 -1.17
N MET A 7 4.98 23.28 -1.94
CA MET A 7 5.75 24.34 -2.58
C MET A 7 5.67 24.18 -4.11
N ASN A 8 5.41 25.27 -4.81
CA ASN A 8 5.37 25.32 -6.28
C ASN A 8 6.77 25.58 -6.86
N LYS A 9 6.87 25.63 -8.19
CA LYS A 9 8.12 25.91 -8.91
C LYS A 9 8.74 27.28 -8.61
N ASP A 10 7.94 28.27 -8.20
CA ASP A 10 8.40 29.63 -7.90
C ASP A 10 8.82 29.79 -6.42
N GLU A 11 9.04 28.67 -5.72
CA GLU A 11 9.33 28.58 -4.29
C GLU A 11 8.25 29.15 -3.36
N ARG A 12 7.08 29.49 -3.91
CA ARG A 12 5.90 29.87 -3.11
C ARG A 12 5.32 28.61 -2.49
N ASN A 13 4.96 28.69 -1.20
CA ASN A 13 4.43 27.56 -0.48
C ASN A 13 3.13 27.89 0.26
N ALA A 14 2.29 26.87 0.43
CA ALA A 14 1.02 26.96 1.12
C ALA A 14 0.66 25.65 1.80
N LYS A 15 -0.05 25.72 2.94
CA LYS A 15 -0.68 24.56 3.55
C LYS A 15 -2.03 24.33 2.88
N VAL A 16 -2.20 23.17 2.26
CA VAL A 16 -3.39 22.79 1.51
C VAL A 16 -4.01 21.52 2.08
N ALA A 17 -5.28 21.26 1.78
CA ALA A 17 -5.93 20.04 2.22
C ALA A 17 -5.66 18.90 1.24
N PHE A 18 -5.65 17.67 1.72
CA PHE A 18 -5.62 16.50 0.86
C PHE A 18 -6.54 15.39 1.35
N GLN A 19 -7.01 14.57 0.41
CA GLN A 19 -7.75 13.36 0.71
C GLN A 19 -7.43 12.25 -0.29
N PRO A 20 -7.35 10.98 0.15
CA PRO A 20 -7.33 9.85 -0.77
C PRO A 20 -8.58 9.86 -1.65
N LEU A 21 -8.44 9.52 -2.94
CA LEU A 21 -9.61 9.30 -3.78
C LEU A 21 -10.37 8.06 -3.27
N LYS A 22 -11.64 8.25 -2.91
CA LYS A 22 -12.53 7.14 -2.56
C LYS A 22 -12.96 6.44 -3.84
N ILE A 23 -12.57 5.18 -4.00
CA ILE A 23 -13.13 4.33 -5.04
C ILE A 23 -14.46 3.79 -4.51
N ASN A 24 -15.56 4.31 -5.05
CA ASN A 24 -16.86 3.69 -4.83
C ASN A 24 -16.85 2.35 -5.58
N LYS A 25 -16.89 1.24 -4.85
CA LYS A 25 -17.06 -0.07 -5.47
C LYS A 25 -18.47 -0.12 -6.03
N ASN A 26 -18.59 -0.23 -7.36
CA ASN A 26 -19.87 -0.36 -8.05
C ASN A 26 -20.52 -1.74 -7.85
N PHE A 27 -19.84 -2.64 -7.15
CA PHE A 27 -20.34 -3.96 -6.83
C PHE A 27 -20.32 -4.17 -5.32
N LYS A 28 -21.37 -4.83 -4.82
CA LYS A 28 -21.38 -5.43 -3.49
C LYS A 28 -21.07 -6.91 -3.69
N MET A 29 -20.12 -7.44 -2.93
CA MET A 29 -19.83 -8.87 -2.93
C MET A 29 -21.03 -9.58 -2.28
N GLY A 30 -21.78 -10.37 -3.04
CA GLY A 30 -22.95 -11.06 -2.51
C GLY A 30 -24.13 -11.26 -3.45
N LEU A 31 -25.19 -11.87 -2.91
CA LEU A 31 -26.48 -12.05 -3.58
C LEU A 31 -27.32 -10.77 -3.49
N PRO A 32 -28.12 -10.42 -4.51
CA PRO A 32 -28.98 -9.23 -4.47
C PRO A 32 -29.96 -9.27 -3.31
N LYS A 33 -30.03 -8.19 -2.52
CA LYS A 33 -30.96 -7.98 -1.39
C LYS A 33 -30.77 -8.91 -0.18
N GLU A 34 -29.70 -9.70 -0.15
CA GLU A 34 -29.37 -10.54 1.01
C GLU A 34 -28.19 -9.98 1.79
N GLU A 35 -28.24 -10.13 3.11
CA GLU A 35 -27.10 -9.86 3.98
C GLU A 35 -26.19 -11.09 4.04
N ILE A 36 -24.89 -10.90 3.80
CA ILE A 36 -23.89 -11.97 3.87
C ILE A 36 -22.94 -11.71 5.02
N PHE A 37 -22.71 -12.77 5.80
CA PHE A 37 -21.77 -12.78 6.91
C PHE A 37 -20.68 -13.81 6.63
N PHE A 38 -19.42 -13.36 6.67
CA PHE A 38 -18.29 -14.27 6.60
C PHE A 38 -18.07 -14.91 7.97
N LYS A 39 -18.16 -16.25 8.03
CA LYS A 39 -17.83 -17.04 9.21
C LYS A 39 -16.55 -17.81 8.93
N ARG A 40 -15.68 -17.89 9.94
CA ARG A 40 -14.48 -18.74 9.90
C ARG A 40 -14.75 -19.99 10.72
N PHE A 41 -14.26 -21.12 10.23
CA PHE A 41 -14.38 -22.41 10.90
C PHE A 41 -13.01 -23.06 10.97
N VAL A 42 -12.80 -23.92 11.97
CA VAL A 42 -11.60 -24.76 12.06
C VAL A 42 -11.65 -25.78 10.93
N ALA A 43 -10.66 -25.75 10.04
CA ALA A 43 -10.57 -26.65 8.89
C ALA A 43 -9.74 -27.91 9.19
N ALA A 44 -8.72 -27.78 10.04
CA ALA A 44 -7.85 -28.88 10.45
C ALA A 44 -7.23 -28.58 11.80
N THR A 45 -6.80 -29.62 12.52
CA THR A 45 -5.95 -29.52 13.71
C THR A 45 -4.53 -29.98 13.35
N GLU A 46 -3.57 -29.75 14.23
CA GLU A 46 -2.16 -30.14 14.03
C GLU A 46 -2.00 -31.62 13.66
N LYS A 47 -2.83 -32.50 14.26
CA LYS A 47 -2.81 -33.94 13.97
C LYS A 47 -3.33 -34.30 12.59
N GLY A 48 -4.20 -33.48 12.01
CA GLY A 48 -4.73 -33.67 10.66
C GLY A 48 -3.84 -33.09 9.56
N LEU A 49 -2.67 -32.57 9.89
CA LEU A 49 -1.72 -32.03 8.90
C LEU A 49 -0.82 -33.13 8.35
N HIS A 50 -0.35 -32.92 7.11
CA HIS A 50 0.52 -33.85 6.39
C HIS A 50 1.71 -34.34 7.22
N GLU A 51 2.42 -33.45 7.90
CA GLU A 51 3.61 -33.82 8.69
C GLU A 51 3.33 -34.79 9.83
N HIS A 52 2.11 -34.79 10.38
CA HIS A 52 1.71 -35.71 11.43
C HIS A 52 1.23 -37.04 10.82
N LEU A 53 0.33 -36.96 9.85
CA LEU A 53 -0.24 -38.14 9.19
C LEU A 53 0.83 -38.98 8.48
N SER A 54 1.82 -38.36 7.85
CA SER A 54 2.91 -39.10 7.19
C SER A 54 3.82 -39.83 8.18
N LYS A 55 3.97 -39.31 9.40
CA LYS A 55 4.73 -39.97 10.48
C LYS A 55 3.94 -41.09 11.13
N GLU A 56 2.64 -40.91 11.31
CA GLU A 56 1.77 -41.86 12.01
C GLU A 56 1.32 -43.02 11.10
N LEU A 57 0.96 -42.72 9.86
CA LEU A 57 0.38 -43.66 8.89
C LEU A 57 1.36 -44.06 7.77
N GLY A 58 2.55 -43.45 7.71
CA GLY A 58 3.55 -43.64 6.65
C GLY A 58 3.39 -42.64 5.51
N GLU A 59 4.40 -42.50 4.62
CA GLU A 59 4.37 -41.46 3.56
C GLU A 59 3.25 -41.65 2.52
N ASP A 60 2.79 -42.88 2.29
CA ASP A 60 1.72 -43.22 1.33
C ASP A 60 0.39 -43.56 2.05
N TYR A 61 -0.07 -42.62 2.89
CA TYR A 61 -1.29 -42.75 3.68
C TYR A 61 -2.57 -42.41 2.88
N GLY A 62 -2.48 -42.28 1.56
CA GLY A 62 -3.60 -41.88 0.70
C GLY A 62 -4.82 -42.82 0.79
N GLN A 63 -4.57 -44.13 0.90
CA GLN A 63 -5.66 -45.10 1.10
C GLN A 63 -6.33 -44.93 2.47
N ALA A 64 -5.57 -44.60 3.51
CA ALA A 64 -6.12 -44.35 4.84
C ALA A 64 -7.04 -43.10 4.86
N LEU A 65 -6.74 -42.08 4.05
CA LEU A 65 -7.64 -40.94 3.84
C LEU A 65 -8.98 -41.39 3.26
N VAL A 66 -8.94 -42.21 2.21
CA VAL A 66 -10.15 -42.70 1.54
C VAL A 66 -10.98 -43.60 2.47
N ASP A 67 -10.33 -44.42 3.28
CA ASP A 67 -11.00 -45.44 4.07
C ASP A 67 -11.64 -44.90 5.36
N GLY A 68 -11.15 -43.79 5.92
CA GLY A 68 -11.60 -43.39 7.26
C GLY A 68 -11.34 -41.96 7.70
N ASP A 69 -10.97 -41.04 6.80
CA ASP A 69 -10.80 -39.61 7.10
C ASP A 69 -9.98 -39.32 8.39
N PRO A 70 -8.77 -39.91 8.58
CA PRO A 70 -7.96 -39.76 9.79
C PRO A 70 -7.50 -38.31 10.05
N GLU A 71 -7.58 -37.44 9.04
CA GLU A 71 -7.35 -36.00 9.19
C GLU A 71 -8.48 -35.27 9.91
N ILE A 72 -9.66 -35.89 10.03
CA ILE A 72 -10.86 -35.26 10.58
C ILE A 72 -10.95 -35.46 12.09
N ASP A 73 -10.56 -34.44 12.86
CA ASP A 73 -10.94 -34.35 14.27
C ASP A 73 -12.39 -33.86 14.42
N PHE A 74 -13.32 -34.82 14.54
CA PHE A 74 -14.76 -34.57 14.74
C PHE A 74 -15.08 -33.71 15.96
N ASN A 75 -14.20 -33.62 16.96
CA ASN A 75 -14.43 -32.78 18.12
C ASN A 75 -14.11 -31.31 17.85
N SER A 76 -13.29 -31.00 16.84
CA SER A 76 -12.71 -29.67 16.65
C SER A 76 -13.05 -29.03 15.31
N ILE A 77 -13.09 -29.82 14.24
CA ILE A 77 -13.37 -29.34 12.89
C ILE A 77 -14.81 -28.82 12.81
N GLY A 78 -15.01 -27.73 12.07
CA GLY A 78 -16.31 -27.08 11.95
C GLY A 78 -16.69 -26.18 13.13
N LYS A 79 -15.87 -26.11 14.20
CA LYS A 79 -16.05 -25.10 15.24
C LYS A 79 -15.89 -23.69 14.68
N LYS A 80 -16.81 -22.80 15.04
CA LYS A 80 -16.77 -21.40 14.62
C LYS A 80 -15.67 -20.65 15.34
N ILE A 81 -14.86 -19.91 14.59
CA ILE A 81 -13.81 -19.04 15.11
C ILE A 81 -14.39 -17.62 15.24
N ASN A 82 -14.53 -17.14 16.48
CA ASN A 82 -15.04 -15.78 16.74
C ASN A 82 -13.91 -14.73 16.80
N GLY A 83 -12.72 -15.13 17.27
CA GLY A 83 -11.54 -14.29 17.38
C GLY A 83 -10.27 -15.13 17.27
N THR A 84 -9.16 -14.50 16.95
CA THR A 84 -7.84 -15.15 16.83
C THR A 84 -6.80 -14.24 17.48
N ASP A 85 -6.00 -14.80 18.37
CA ASP A 85 -4.82 -14.13 18.92
C ASP A 85 -3.59 -14.55 18.12
N LEU A 86 -2.69 -13.59 17.87
CA LEU A 86 -1.42 -13.87 17.23
C LEU A 86 -0.40 -14.31 18.27
N VAL A 87 0.08 -15.54 18.15
CA VAL A 87 1.17 -16.09 18.97
C VAL A 87 2.33 -16.41 18.04
N TYR A 88 3.53 -15.99 18.43
CA TYR A 88 4.75 -16.35 17.70
C TYR A 88 5.33 -17.62 18.29
N LEU A 89 5.68 -18.56 17.42
CA LEU A 89 6.38 -19.80 17.79
C LEU A 89 7.85 -19.70 17.38
N ASP A 90 8.73 -20.34 18.13
CA ASP A 90 10.13 -20.52 17.77
C ASP A 90 10.29 -21.65 16.72
N SER A 91 11.54 -21.96 16.33
CA SER A 91 11.81 -23.03 15.36
C SER A 91 11.46 -24.44 15.87
N LYS A 92 11.15 -24.62 17.15
CA LYS A 92 10.74 -25.88 17.77
C LYS A 92 9.23 -25.95 18.02
N GLY A 93 8.49 -24.88 17.68
CA GLY A 93 7.05 -24.79 17.94
C GLY A 93 6.70 -24.30 19.34
N GLU A 94 7.66 -23.83 20.14
CA GLU A 94 7.42 -23.31 21.48
C GLU A 94 6.99 -21.84 21.43
N VAL A 95 6.08 -21.44 22.32
CA VAL A 95 5.56 -20.07 22.39
C VAL A 95 6.66 -19.09 22.78
N LEU A 96 6.85 -18.05 21.97
CA LEU A 96 7.76 -16.95 22.28
C LEU A 96 7.15 -16.00 23.32
N TYR A 97 7.84 -15.83 24.45
CA TYR A 97 7.49 -14.88 25.51
C TYR A 97 8.12 -13.49 25.32
N ALA A 98 8.90 -13.31 24.26
CA ALA A 98 9.52 -12.05 23.90
C ALA A 98 9.14 -11.67 22.46
N PRO A 99 9.01 -10.37 22.14
CA PRO A 99 8.72 -9.93 20.78
C PRO A 99 9.85 -10.38 19.83
N PRO A 100 9.52 -10.89 18.63
CA PRO A 100 10.52 -11.31 17.68
C PRO A 100 11.37 -10.12 17.21
N ILE A 101 12.66 -10.38 16.96
CA ILE A 101 13.54 -9.38 16.34
C ILE A 101 13.17 -9.29 14.86
N ILE A 102 12.56 -8.16 14.46
CA ILE A 102 12.20 -7.91 13.08
C ILE A 102 13.46 -7.57 12.29
N LYS A 103 13.75 -8.37 11.25
CA LYS A 103 14.81 -8.12 10.27
C LYS A 103 14.16 -7.82 8.91
N GLU A 104 14.73 -6.87 8.20
CA GLU A 104 14.36 -6.56 6.82
C GLU A 104 15.21 -7.39 5.87
N SER A 105 14.56 -8.11 4.97
CA SER A 105 15.19 -8.84 3.86
C SER A 105 14.94 -8.06 2.57
N ILE A 106 16.00 -7.62 1.91
CA ILE A 106 15.95 -6.89 0.64
C ILE A 106 16.08 -7.91 -0.48
N ILE A 107 14.97 -8.13 -1.20
CA ILE A 107 14.91 -9.07 -2.31
C ILE A 107 15.20 -8.32 -3.62
N GLY A 108 16.11 -8.89 -4.42
CA GLY A 108 16.47 -8.39 -5.74
C GLY A 108 15.36 -8.61 -6.79
N PRO A 109 15.47 -7.97 -7.97
CA PRO A 109 14.51 -8.17 -9.06
C PRO A 109 14.45 -9.60 -9.61
N ASP A 110 15.45 -10.42 -9.30
CA ASP A 110 15.61 -11.85 -9.62
C ASP A 110 14.98 -12.77 -8.55
N GLY A 111 14.44 -12.21 -7.46
CA GLY A 111 13.91 -12.98 -6.34
C GLY A 111 14.96 -13.45 -5.33
N ALA A 112 16.24 -13.17 -5.56
CA ALA A 112 17.31 -13.54 -4.63
C ALA A 112 17.41 -12.52 -3.48
N GLU A 113 17.65 -13.01 -2.25
CA GLU A 113 17.93 -12.15 -1.10
C GLU A 113 19.30 -11.48 -1.28
N LYS A 114 19.32 -10.15 -1.38
CA LYS A 114 20.55 -9.36 -1.52
C LYS A 114 21.16 -8.97 -0.18
N GLU A 115 20.31 -8.62 0.78
CA GLU A 115 20.75 -8.08 2.06
C GLU A 115 19.74 -8.42 3.16
N ARG A 116 20.25 -8.69 4.36
CA ARG A 116 19.44 -8.82 5.57
C ARG A 116 19.96 -7.88 6.64
N ARG A 117 19.11 -6.95 7.10
CA ARG A 117 19.49 -5.90 8.06
C ARG A 117 18.48 -5.75 9.21
N LYS A 118 18.85 -5.01 10.24
CA LYS A 118 17.91 -4.61 11.30
C LYS A 118 16.91 -3.61 10.71
N SER A 119 15.64 -3.70 11.10
CA SER A 119 14.65 -2.72 10.66
C SER A 119 15.01 -1.33 11.21
N GLU A 120 14.92 -0.33 10.35
CA GLU A 120 15.16 1.06 10.70
C GLU A 120 13.83 1.80 10.79
N ASN A 121 13.68 2.64 11.81
CA ASN A 121 12.46 3.44 11.96
C ASN A 121 12.54 4.67 11.06
N ILE A 122 11.67 4.72 10.05
CA ILE A 122 11.64 5.81 9.07
C ILE A 122 10.45 6.73 9.39
N PRO A 123 10.68 8.00 9.77
CA PRO A 123 9.59 8.93 10.07
C PRO A 123 8.80 9.33 8.82
N SER A 124 7.60 9.87 9.04
CA SER A 124 6.85 10.57 7.99
C SER A 124 7.60 11.85 7.59
N ASN A 125 7.61 12.18 6.29
CA ASN A 125 8.28 13.38 5.77
C ASN A 125 7.34 14.30 4.95
N VAL A 126 6.04 13.98 4.94
CA VAL A 126 5.01 14.77 4.25
C VAL A 126 4.31 15.76 5.20
N ASP A 127 4.28 15.44 6.49
CA ASP A 127 3.77 16.30 7.57
C ASP A 127 4.93 16.96 8.36
N ASP A 128 6.07 17.10 7.69
CA ASP A 128 7.29 17.70 8.23
C ASP A 128 7.23 19.23 8.13
N GLU A 129 8.16 19.93 8.77
CA GLU A 129 8.29 21.40 8.68
C GLU A 129 8.60 21.85 7.24
N LEU A 130 9.30 20.99 6.48
CA LEU A 130 9.65 21.26 5.08
C LEU A 130 8.48 20.91 4.15
N PRO A 131 8.11 21.81 3.21
CA PRO A 131 7.08 21.51 2.24
C PRO A 131 7.53 20.41 1.27
N VAL A 132 6.57 19.61 0.80
CA VAL A 132 6.76 18.81 -0.40
C VAL A 132 6.91 19.74 -1.59
N ARG A 133 7.92 19.49 -2.40
CA ARG A 133 8.34 20.39 -3.47
C ARG A 133 7.92 19.83 -4.82
N TRP A 134 7.28 20.70 -5.59
CA TRP A 134 7.27 20.59 -7.03
C TRP A 134 8.70 20.68 -7.55
N SER A 135 9.17 19.65 -8.25
CA SER A 135 10.46 19.68 -8.91
C SER A 135 10.34 20.23 -10.34
N ASP A 136 11.44 20.74 -10.89
CA ASP A 136 11.48 21.21 -12.28
C ASP A 136 11.28 20.08 -13.32
N GLN A 137 11.26 18.83 -12.86
CA GLN A 137 11.06 17.67 -13.72
C GLN A 137 9.57 17.48 -14.03
N LYS A 138 9.19 17.94 -15.23
CA LYS A 138 7.89 17.64 -15.85
C LYS A 138 8.05 16.52 -16.87
N ILE A 139 7.11 15.60 -16.88
CA ILE A 139 7.10 14.45 -17.78
C ILE A 139 5.75 14.41 -18.50
N PRO A 140 5.69 14.24 -19.84
CA PRO A 140 4.43 14.10 -20.55
C PRO A 140 3.56 13.01 -19.94
N ILE A 141 2.25 13.25 -19.84
CA ILE A 141 1.30 12.31 -19.20
C ILE A 141 1.42 10.89 -19.80
N GLN A 142 1.56 10.79 -21.12
CA GLN A 142 1.67 9.51 -21.81
C GLN A 142 2.92 8.72 -21.41
N ASP A 143 4.03 9.39 -21.12
CA ASP A 143 5.29 8.74 -20.77
C ASP A 143 5.26 8.24 -19.33
N VAL A 144 4.64 9.01 -18.43
CA VAL A 144 4.43 8.58 -17.04
C VAL A 144 3.56 7.33 -17.01
N LEU A 145 2.46 7.31 -17.77
CA LEU A 145 1.53 6.17 -17.82
C LEU A 145 2.15 4.89 -18.39
N LYS A 146 3.15 5.01 -19.26
CA LYS A 146 3.89 3.86 -19.82
C LYS A 146 5.02 3.38 -18.91
N SER A 147 5.50 4.25 -18.01
CA SER A 147 6.71 3.99 -17.23
C SER A 147 6.42 3.65 -15.77
N PHE A 148 5.25 3.97 -15.23
CA PHE A 148 4.96 3.80 -13.80
C PHE A 148 3.62 3.11 -13.55
N ALA A 149 3.60 2.22 -12.54
CA ALA A 149 2.37 1.68 -12.00
C ALA A 149 1.94 2.47 -10.76
N PHE A 150 0.77 3.13 -10.82
CA PHE A 150 0.26 3.92 -9.70
C PHE A 150 -0.47 3.06 -8.68
N MET A 151 -0.06 3.15 -7.41
CA MET A 151 -0.70 2.41 -6.32
C MET A 151 -1.80 3.20 -5.63
N ARG A 152 -1.62 4.52 -5.51
CA ARG A 152 -2.54 5.42 -4.81
C ARG A 152 -2.66 6.74 -5.54
N THR A 153 -3.81 7.37 -5.45
CA THR A 153 -4.01 8.74 -5.92
C THR A 153 -4.67 9.57 -4.83
N ILE A 154 -4.10 10.74 -4.59
CA ILE A 154 -4.55 11.70 -3.59
C ILE A 154 -5.04 12.95 -4.32
N GLN A 155 -6.20 13.48 -3.92
CA GLN A 155 -6.67 14.77 -4.39
C GLN A 155 -6.16 15.87 -3.48
N ILE A 156 -5.53 16.90 -4.07
CA ILE A 156 -5.12 18.13 -3.39
C ILE A 156 -6.21 19.18 -3.56
N MET A 157 -6.53 19.88 -2.47
CA MET A 157 -7.68 20.77 -2.37
C MET A 157 -7.31 22.06 -1.65
N HIS A 158 -7.90 23.16 -2.09
CA HIS A 158 -7.81 24.46 -1.42
C HIS A 158 -8.59 24.43 -0.10
N ILE A 159 -8.17 25.30 0.82
CA ILE A 159 -8.82 25.51 2.12
C ILE A 159 -9.53 26.87 2.15
N ASP A 160 -9.06 27.82 1.34
CA ASP A 160 -9.51 29.21 1.26
C ASP A 160 -9.31 29.76 -0.17
N GLY A 161 -9.63 31.03 -0.38
CA GLY A 161 -9.48 31.70 -1.68
C GLY A 161 -8.03 31.84 -2.16
N LEU A 162 -7.08 32.08 -1.24
CA LEU A 162 -5.66 32.24 -1.59
C LEU A 162 -5.06 30.91 -2.07
N THR A 163 -5.36 29.84 -1.37
CA THR A 163 -4.96 28.48 -1.74
C THR A 163 -5.71 27.98 -2.98
N TYR A 164 -6.90 28.52 -3.28
CA TYR A 164 -7.59 28.27 -4.54
C TYR A 164 -6.76 28.80 -5.72
N ASP A 165 -6.37 30.08 -5.70
CA ASP A 165 -5.62 30.68 -6.81
C ASP A 165 -4.26 30.00 -7.00
N PHE A 166 -3.58 29.70 -5.89
CA PHE A 166 -2.32 28.96 -5.87
C PHE A 166 -2.43 27.60 -6.59
N LEU A 167 -3.40 26.77 -6.18
CA LEU A 167 -3.59 25.44 -6.76
C LEU A 167 -4.19 25.48 -8.17
N TYR A 168 -5.02 26.48 -8.48
CA TYR A 168 -5.60 26.66 -9.81
C TYR A 168 -4.53 26.98 -10.84
N GLN A 169 -3.61 27.90 -10.53
CA GLN A 169 -2.48 28.25 -11.41
C GLN A 169 -1.62 27.01 -11.72
N MET A 170 -1.27 26.24 -10.68
CA MET A 170 -0.56 24.97 -10.81
C MET A 170 -1.30 23.97 -11.69
N ALA A 171 -2.61 23.79 -11.47
CA ALA A 171 -3.43 22.87 -12.25
C ALA A 171 -3.54 23.30 -13.72
N LYS A 172 -3.66 24.60 -13.97
CA LYS A 172 -3.76 25.18 -15.31
C LYS A 172 -2.49 24.93 -16.11
N GLU A 173 -1.34 25.21 -15.51
CA GLU A 173 -0.03 25.00 -16.14
C GLU A 173 0.17 23.54 -16.57
N LEU A 174 -0.06 22.58 -15.68
CA LEU A 174 0.08 21.15 -15.99
C LEU A 174 -0.93 20.69 -17.05
N SER A 175 -2.15 21.22 -17.01
CA SER A 175 -3.21 20.88 -17.95
C SER A 175 -2.92 21.41 -19.37
N GLU A 176 -2.38 22.62 -19.48
CA GLU A 176 -2.03 23.23 -20.76
C GLU A 176 -0.81 22.55 -21.40
N GLU A 177 0.19 22.22 -20.58
CA GLU A 177 1.40 21.53 -21.02
C GLU A 177 1.22 20.01 -21.22
N LYS A 178 0.09 19.44 -20.77
CA LYS A 178 -0.22 18.00 -20.83
C LYS A 178 0.87 17.11 -20.19
N CYS A 179 1.37 17.56 -19.05
CA CYS A 179 2.46 16.92 -18.32
C CYS A 179 2.08 16.67 -16.86
N MET A 180 2.86 15.85 -16.18
CA MET A 180 2.85 15.72 -14.72
C MET A 180 4.17 16.24 -14.16
N ALA A 181 4.11 17.01 -13.08
CA ALA A 181 5.30 17.42 -12.35
C ALA A 181 5.66 16.39 -11.28
N MET A 182 6.94 16.08 -11.11
CA MET A 182 7.34 15.24 -9.99
C MET A 182 7.31 16.01 -8.67
N ILE A 183 6.83 15.35 -7.62
CA ILE A 183 6.75 15.87 -6.27
C ILE A 183 7.61 15.02 -5.35
N GLY A 184 8.50 15.66 -4.59
CA GLY A 184 9.34 15.00 -3.62
C GLY A 184 9.47 15.79 -2.31
N ALA A 185 9.94 15.11 -1.27
CA ALA A 185 10.16 15.68 0.05
C ALA A 185 11.63 16.12 0.24
N GLY A 186 11.89 16.74 1.40
CA GLY A 186 13.22 17.20 1.79
C GLY A 186 13.66 18.50 1.12
N LYS A 187 14.81 19.03 1.55
CA LYS A 187 15.30 20.36 1.14
C LYS A 187 15.39 20.56 -0.37
N GLN A 188 15.78 19.52 -1.11
CA GLN A 188 15.91 19.57 -2.57
C GLN A 188 14.72 18.95 -3.32
N GLY A 189 13.68 18.46 -2.63
CA GLY A 189 12.53 17.82 -3.30
C GLY A 189 12.86 16.50 -4.00
N LYS A 190 13.95 15.82 -3.59
CA LYS A 190 14.41 14.56 -4.21
C LYS A 190 14.06 13.32 -3.39
N ASN A 191 13.66 13.49 -2.13
CA ASN A 191 13.33 12.37 -1.28
C ASN A 191 11.93 11.83 -1.65
N PRO A 192 11.69 10.52 -1.52
CA PRO A 192 10.36 9.96 -1.71
C PRO A 192 9.39 10.51 -0.66
N LEU A 193 8.09 10.46 -0.97
CA LEU A 193 7.02 10.85 -0.07
C LEU A 193 6.66 9.69 0.86
N ILE A 194 6.76 9.92 2.17
CA ILE A 194 6.42 8.98 3.24
C ILE A 194 5.34 9.63 4.10
N PHE A 195 4.12 9.11 4.03
CA PHE A 195 2.93 9.73 4.64
C PHE A 195 2.67 9.33 6.10
N GLN A 196 3.33 8.27 6.58
CA GLN A 196 3.21 7.75 7.94
C GLN A 196 4.52 7.04 8.32
N ALA A 197 4.83 6.98 9.61
CA ALA A 197 6.03 6.28 10.09
C ALA A 197 6.05 4.82 9.60
N ASN A 198 7.20 4.38 9.11
CA ASN A 198 7.42 3.07 8.48
C ASN A 198 6.47 2.78 7.30
N GLY A 199 5.91 3.83 6.70
CA GLY A 199 5.08 3.73 5.50
C GLY A 199 5.92 3.51 4.25
N SER A 200 5.29 3.00 3.19
CA SER A 200 5.97 2.81 1.91
C SER A 200 6.44 4.15 1.32
N PRO A 201 7.68 4.23 0.80
CA PRO A 201 8.15 5.40 0.09
C PRO A 201 7.52 5.47 -1.32
N TYR A 202 7.03 6.64 -1.72
CA TYR A 202 6.43 6.86 -3.03
C TYR A 202 7.13 7.97 -3.81
N ARG A 203 7.25 7.80 -5.13
CA ARG A 203 7.42 8.90 -6.08
C ARG A 203 6.06 9.55 -6.33
N GLY A 204 6.00 10.87 -6.20
CA GLY A 204 4.79 11.64 -6.46
C GLY A 204 4.77 12.23 -7.86
N PHE A 205 3.64 12.13 -8.56
CA PHE A 205 3.39 12.75 -9.86
C PHE A 205 2.12 13.58 -9.78
N LEU A 206 2.27 14.90 -9.93
CA LEU A 206 1.17 15.85 -9.86
C LEU A 206 0.57 16.04 -11.24
N GLU A 207 -0.71 15.72 -11.39
CA GLU A 207 -1.53 15.99 -12.56
C GLU A 207 -2.47 17.16 -12.26
N GLY A 208 -2.52 18.13 -13.18
CA GLY A 208 -3.49 19.21 -13.16
C GLY A 208 -4.54 19.04 -14.25
N ARG A 209 -5.80 19.32 -13.92
CA ARG A 209 -6.90 19.44 -14.88
C ARG A 209 -7.69 20.69 -14.58
N VAL A 210 -8.05 21.45 -15.61
CA VAL A 210 -8.91 22.64 -15.46
C VAL A 210 -10.11 22.58 -16.39
N LYS A 211 -11.23 23.14 -15.93
CA LYS A 211 -12.44 23.39 -16.72
C LYS A 211 -13.09 24.67 -16.21
N ASP A 212 -13.08 25.73 -17.01
CA ASP A 212 -13.55 27.05 -16.60
C ASP A 212 -12.87 27.49 -15.29
N LYS A 213 -13.64 27.86 -14.27
CA LYS A 213 -13.15 28.17 -12.90
C LYS A 213 -13.09 26.95 -11.98
N LYS A 214 -13.03 25.74 -12.51
CA LYS A 214 -12.89 24.51 -11.73
C LYS A 214 -11.53 23.91 -12.02
N TYR A 215 -10.89 23.40 -10.99
CA TYR A 215 -9.66 22.62 -11.14
C TYR A 215 -9.76 21.29 -10.43
N LYS A 216 -8.86 20.38 -10.81
CA LYS A 216 -8.56 19.16 -10.08
C LYS A 216 -7.05 18.97 -10.11
N LEU A 217 -6.49 18.75 -8.94
CA LEU A 217 -5.07 18.47 -8.78
C LEU A 217 -4.94 17.09 -8.13
N LEU A 218 -4.32 16.15 -8.84
CA LEU A 218 -4.19 14.76 -8.43
C LEU A 218 -2.71 14.44 -8.24
N LEU A 219 -2.36 13.99 -7.04
CA LEU A 219 -1.04 13.46 -6.74
C LEU A 219 -1.10 11.93 -6.85
N HIS A 220 -0.58 11.41 -7.96
CA HIS A 220 -0.41 9.99 -8.20
C HIS A 220 0.86 9.49 -7.51
N LEU A 221 0.75 8.39 -6.78
CA LEU A 221 1.83 7.81 -6.01
C LEU A 221 2.22 6.47 -6.60
N SER A 222 3.49 6.32 -6.95
CA SER A 222 4.07 5.08 -7.44
C SER A 222 5.37 4.74 -6.70
N ASN A 223 5.57 3.47 -6.43
CA ASN A 223 6.83 2.89 -5.97
C ASN A 223 7.31 1.80 -6.93
N MET A 224 6.75 1.74 -8.15
CA MET A 224 7.01 0.72 -9.15
C MET A 224 7.21 1.35 -10.52
N GLU A 225 8.38 1.11 -11.09
CA GLU A 225 8.72 1.51 -12.46
C GLU A 225 8.59 0.29 -13.38
N LEU A 226 7.87 0.46 -14.47
CA LEU A 226 7.65 -0.57 -15.49
C LEU A 226 8.91 -0.68 -16.34
N LYS A 227 9.48 -1.89 -16.41
CA LYS A 227 10.57 -2.16 -17.34
C LYS A 227 10.01 -2.26 -18.76
N LYS A 228 10.69 -1.64 -19.72
CA LYS A 228 10.44 -1.92 -21.14
C LYS A 228 10.78 -3.39 -21.39
N ILE A 229 9.85 -4.11 -22.02
CA ILE A 229 10.17 -5.41 -22.60
C ILE A 229 11.08 -5.10 -23.78
N GLY A 230 12.35 -5.52 -23.66
CA GLY A 230 13.35 -5.41 -24.72
C GLY A 230 13.12 -6.44 -25.82
#